data_AF-K9E8L1-F1
#
_entry.id   AF-K9E8L1-F1
#
_cell.length_a   1.000
_cell.length_b   1.000
_cell.length_c   1.000
_cell.angle_alpha   90.00
_cell.angle_beta   90.00
_cell.angle_gamma   90.00
#
_symmetry.space_group_name_H-M   'P 1'
#
loop_
_entity.id
_entity.type
_entity.pdbx_description
1 polymer ?
#
loop_
_entity_poly.entity_id
_entity_poly.type
_entity_poly.pdbx_seq_one_letter_code
_entity_poly.pdbx_strand_id
1 'polypeptide(L)'
;MDKEEIKASIAEIIYQAFKDKIKYFWFWTDNKTKALDLIQKGLDLSQVCTLTNDQGQIVACATIETANSGLAIDLSYKDFRKSFNPLTGLVRQIVYTIYKGAQKTAQEDEVYVDLAAVSPAFRSQGYGGQLFEKLETLCQEKQKNKLSLDVVDSNQAAKSFYERIGFEQVGYEQMNILFRQFTKKAGFAGVYTMTKKVKSSRRLAINWLVDLSHHRAYGSVHGGSISCV
;
A
#
# COMPACT_ATOMS: atom_id res chain seq x y z
N MET A 1 -13.51 14.64 -2.73
CA MET A 1 -13.27 14.23 -1.34
C MET A 1 -12.15 15.07 -0.78
N ASP A 2 -12.33 15.60 0.43
CA ASP A 2 -11.23 16.24 1.14
C ASP A 2 -10.24 15.19 1.70
N LYS A 3 -9.13 15.66 2.28
CA LYS A 3 -8.06 14.79 2.78
C LYS A 3 -8.54 13.87 3.92
N GLU A 4 -9.42 14.36 4.78
CA GLU A 4 -9.90 13.62 5.95
C GLU A 4 -10.91 12.54 5.54
N GLU A 5 -11.79 12.83 4.58
CA GLU A 5 -12.70 11.85 3.97
C GLU A 5 -11.93 10.72 3.26
N ILE A 6 -10.84 11.05 2.56
CA ILE A 6 -9.94 10.06 1.94
C ILE A 6 -9.34 9.15 3.03
N LYS A 7 -8.75 9.74 4.07
CA LYS A 7 -8.15 9.00 5.18
C LYS A 7 -9.16 8.10 5.89
N ALA A 8 -10.36 8.61 6.18
CA ALA A 8 -11.42 7.87 6.83
C ALA A 8 -11.85 6.66 6.00
N SER A 9 -12.02 6.84 4.68
CA SER A 9 -12.38 5.77 3.76
C SER A 9 -11.32 4.67 3.71
N ILE A 10 -10.05 5.05 3.59
CA ILE A 10 -8.92 4.09 3.58
C ILE A 10 -8.82 3.36 4.93
N ALA A 11 -8.96 4.08 6.04
CA ALA A 11 -8.89 3.51 7.38
C ALA A 11 -9.98 2.45 7.62
N GLU A 12 -11.20 2.68 7.12
CA GLU A 12 -12.28 1.71 7.21
C GLU A 12 -11.96 0.43 6.42
N ILE A 13 -11.43 0.56 5.21
CA ILE A 13 -11.00 -0.59 4.38
C ILE A 13 -9.89 -1.38 5.08
N ILE A 14 -8.86 -0.70 5.60
CA ILE A 14 -7.77 -1.31 6.36
C ILE A 14 -8.30 -2.01 7.62
N TYR A 15 -9.17 -1.36 8.39
CA TYR A 15 -9.74 -1.94 9.60
C TYR A 15 -10.51 -3.23 9.31
N GLN A 16 -11.34 -3.22 8.26
CA GLN A 16 -12.13 -4.39 7.88
C GLN A 16 -11.26 -5.54 7.34
N ALA A 17 -10.15 -5.24 6.66
CA ALA A 17 -9.25 -6.25 6.12
C ALA A 17 -8.29 -6.83 7.17
N PHE A 18 -7.90 -6.05 8.18
CA PHE A 18 -6.83 -6.39 9.12
C PHE A 18 -7.26 -6.38 10.59
N LYS A 19 -8.56 -6.55 10.88
CA LYS A 19 -9.15 -6.47 12.23
C LYS A 19 -8.39 -7.29 13.29
N ASP A 20 -8.03 -8.53 12.98
CA ASP A 20 -7.33 -9.40 13.94
C ASP A 20 -5.87 -8.97 14.16
N LYS A 21 -5.18 -8.50 13.12
CA LYS A 21 -3.84 -7.90 13.28
C LYS A 21 -3.93 -6.63 14.13
N ILE A 22 -4.93 -5.78 13.92
CA ILE A 22 -5.15 -4.58 14.72
C ILE A 22 -5.38 -4.95 16.20
N LYS A 23 -6.25 -5.92 16.45
CA LYS A 23 -6.65 -6.35 17.80
C LYS A 23 -5.53 -7.06 18.56
N TYR A 24 -4.76 -7.92 17.91
CA TYR A 24 -3.82 -8.80 18.59
C TYR A 24 -2.35 -8.47 18.31
N PHE A 25 -2.07 -7.54 17.39
CA PHE A 25 -0.70 -7.28 16.94
C PHE A 25 -0.33 -5.79 16.91
N TRP A 26 -1.03 -4.95 16.14
CA TRP A 26 -0.61 -3.56 15.92
C TRP A 26 -0.92 -2.64 17.10
N PHE A 27 -2.18 -2.60 17.54
CA PHE A 27 -2.65 -1.58 18.50
C PHE A 27 -3.20 -2.17 19.79
N TRP A 28 -3.39 -3.49 19.86
CA TRP A 28 -3.98 -4.18 21.02
C TRP A 28 -5.28 -3.53 21.49
N THR A 29 -6.20 -3.34 20.53
CA THR A 29 -7.52 -2.76 20.75
C THR A 29 -8.58 -3.44 19.90
N ASP A 30 -9.71 -3.77 20.50
CA ASP A 30 -10.94 -4.20 19.82
C ASP A 30 -11.91 -3.04 19.58
N ASN A 31 -11.65 -1.87 20.17
CA ASN A 31 -12.43 -0.66 19.95
C ASN A 31 -12.18 -0.10 18.55
N LYS A 32 -13.21 -0.22 17.69
CA LYS A 32 -13.19 0.26 16.29
C LYS A 32 -12.82 1.74 16.18
N THR A 33 -13.43 2.61 16.98
CA THR A 33 -13.20 4.06 16.91
C THR A 33 -11.74 4.41 17.18
N LYS A 34 -11.12 3.78 18.20
CA LYS A 34 -9.70 3.99 18.50
C LYS A 34 -8.78 3.44 17.41
N ALA A 35 -9.12 2.28 16.83
CA ALA A 35 -8.36 1.71 15.73
C ALA A 35 -8.40 2.63 14.49
N LEU A 36 -9.59 3.09 14.10
CA LEU A 36 -9.75 4.01 12.98
C LEU A 36 -9.00 5.32 13.22
N ASP A 37 -9.11 5.89 14.42
CA ASP A 37 -8.42 7.12 14.81
C ASP A 37 -6.89 7.00 14.67
N LEU A 38 -6.30 5.89 15.14
CA LEU A 38 -4.88 5.63 14.95
C LEU A 38 -4.51 5.47 13.46
N ILE A 39 -5.26 4.67 12.69
CA ILE A 39 -4.96 4.47 11.27
C ILE A 39 -5.01 5.81 10.53
N GLN A 40 -6.06 6.61 10.73
CA GLN A 40 -6.22 7.90 10.06
C GLN A 40 -5.09 8.88 10.39
N LYS A 41 -4.70 8.96 11.67
CA LYS A 41 -3.60 9.83 12.12
C LYS A 41 -2.27 9.43 11.49
N GLY A 42 -1.96 8.13 11.53
CA GLY A 42 -0.66 7.64 11.04
C GLY A 42 -0.57 7.52 9.52
N LEU A 43 -1.69 7.50 8.80
CA LEU A 43 -1.68 7.30 7.36
C LEU A 43 -0.99 8.45 6.63
N ASP A 44 0.12 8.15 5.96
CA ASP A 44 0.73 9.05 4.98
C ASP A 44 0.16 8.78 3.60
N LEU A 45 -0.66 9.70 3.09
CA LEU A 45 -1.28 9.58 1.76
C LEU A 45 -0.25 9.57 0.62
N SER A 46 0.98 10.04 0.83
CA SER A 46 2.06 9.93 -0.15
C SER A 46 2.48 8.47 -0.40
N GLN A 47 2.17 7.59 0.55
CA GLN A 47 2.48 6.16 0.57
C GLN A 47 1.25 5.30 0.29
N VAL A 48 0.15 5.87 -0.23
CA VAL A 48 -1.08 5.13 -0.51
C VAL A 48 -1.42 5.13 -2.00
N CYS A 49 -1.72 3.96 -2.54
CA CYS A 49 -2.36 3.78 -3.84
C CYS A 49 -3.82 3.38 -3.63
N THR A 50 -4.76 4.05 -4.30
CA THR A 50 -6.19 3.75 -4.21
C THR A 50 -6.81 3.46 -5.57
N LEU A 51 -7.91 2.71 -5.57
CA LEU A 51 -8.85 2.64 -6.70
C LEU A 51 -10.20 3.21 -6.29
N THR A 52 -10.83 3.90 -7.22
CA THR A 52 -12.18 4.43 -7.09
C THR A 52 -13.11 3.76 -8.10
N ASN A 53 -14.39 3.61 -7.74
CA ASN A 53 -15.42 3.24 -8.72
C ASN A 53 -15.92 4.47 -9.50
N ASP A 54 -16.88 4.26 -10.40
CA ASP A 54 -17.47 5.31 -11.25
C ASP A 54 -18.21 6.40 -10.46
N GLN A 55 -18.58 6.11 -9.20
CA GLN A 55 -19.20 7.07 -8.28
C GLN A 55 -18.15 7.86 -7.47
N GLY A 56 -16.86 7.64 -7.72
CA GLY A 56 -15.77 8.29 -6.99
C GLY A 56 -15.49 7.71 -5.59
N GLN A 57 -16.15 6.61 -5.21
CA GLN A 57 -15.92 5.95 -3.92
C GLN A 57 -14.61 5.16 -3.96
N ILE A 58 -13.76 5.29 -2.93
CA ILE A 58 -12.58 4.44 -2.77
C ILE A 58 -13.03 3.01 -2.46
N VAL A 59 -12.69 2.07 -3.33
CA VAL A 59 -13.10 0.66 -3.24
C VAL A 59 -11.94 -0.28 -2.90
N ALA A 60 -10.71 0.14 -3.16
CA ALA A 60 -9.51 -0.61 -2.81
C ALA A 60 -8.36 0.34 -2.48
N CYS A 61 -7.46 -0.12 -1.63
CA CYS A 61 -6.25 0.60 -1.28
C CYS A 61 -5.07 -0.35 -1.07
N ALA A 62 -3.87 0.16 -1.33
CA ALA A 62 -2.63 -0.44 -0.92
C ALA A 62 -1.71 0.62 -0.30
N THR A 63 -0.94 0.24 0.70
CA THR A 63 0.18 1.03 1.19
C THR A 63 1.48 0.52 0.58
N ILE A 64 2.38 1.46 0.29
CA ILE A 64 3.66 1.17 -0.34
C ILE A 64 4.81 1.75 0.48
N GLU A 65 5.95 1.08 0.43
CA GLU A 65 7.21 1.57 1.00
C GLU A 65 8.34 1.34 -0.02
N THR A 66 9.36 2.19 0.03
CA THR A 66 10.59 2.12 -0.76
C THR A 66 11.77 2.36 0.17
N ALA A 67 13.00 1.99 -0.21
CA ALA A 67 14.18 2.15 0.64
C ALA A 67 14.36 3.56 1.24
N ASN A 68 13.88 4.60 0.54
CA ASN A 68 14.03 6.00 0.93
C ASN A 68 12.71 6.65 1.40
N SER A 69 11.65 5.87 1.65
CA SER A 69 10.38 6.42 2.15
C SER A 69 10.18 6.18 3.64
N GLY A 70 9.33 6.99 4.26
CA GLY A 70 8.84 6.75 5.60
C GLY A 70 7.85 5.58 5.64
N LEU A 71 7.36 5.27 6.84
CA LEU A 71 6.31 4.27 7.05
C LEU A 71 4.98 4.76 6.48
N ALA A 72 4.20 3.86 5.88
CA ALA A 72 2.87 4.22 5.39
C ALA A 72 1.87 4.51 6.52
N ILE A 73 2.07 3.90 7.69
CA ILE A 73 1.38 4.22 8.94
C ILE A 73 2.45 4.59 9.97
N ASP A 74 2.73 5.89 10.09
CA ASP A 74 3.71 6.41 11.05
C ASP A 74 3.00 6.94 12.30
N LEU A 75 3.29 6.35 13.45
CA LEU A 75 2.60 6.66 14.70
C LEU A 75 3.60 7.04 15.80
N SER A 76 3.34 8.19 16.42
CA SER A 76 4.12 8.68 17.55
C SER A 76 3.48 8.33 18.89
N TYR A 77 4.24 8.48 19.98
CA TYR A 77 3.70 8.40 21.34
C TYR A 77 2.46 9.29 21.55
N LYS A 78 2.46 10.48 20.96
CA LYS A 78 1.40 11.48 21.12
C LYS A 78 0.07 10.95 20.57
N ASP A 79 0.11 10.12 19.54
CA ASP A 79 -1.09 9.55 18.92
C ASP A 79 -1.69 8.47 19.82
N PHE A 80 -0.86 7.56 20.35
CA PHE A 80 -1.30 6.56 21.32
C PHE A 80 -1.83 7.19 22.62
N ARG A 81 -1.18 8.22 23.17
CA ARG A 81 -1.66 8.95 24.36
C ARG A 81 -3.02 9.63 24.14
N LYS A 82 -3.38 10.00 22.91
CA LYS A 82 -4.70 10.61 22.64
C LYS A 82 -5.81 9.56 22.69
N SER A 83 -5.53 8.34 22.25
CA SER A 83 -6.54 7.26 22.16
C SER A 83 -6.53 6.34 23.41
N PHE A 84 -5.47 6.37 24.21
CA PHE A 84 -5.25 5.55 25.41
C PHE A 84 -4.70 6.36 26.57
N ASN A 85 -4.85 5.87 27.81
CA ASN A 85 -4.19 6.51 28.95
C ASN A 85 -2.65 6.42 28.80
N PRO A 86 -1.85 7.34 29.39
CA PRO A 86 -0.41 7.44 29.13
C PRO A 86 0.37 6.13 29.32
N LEU A 87 0.09 5.38 30.40
CA LEU A 87 0.76 4.12 30.68
C LEU A 87 0.45 3.05 29.62
N THR A 88 -0.82 2.87 29.31
CA THR A 88 -1.26 1.86 28.33
C THR A 88 -0.97 2.28 26.88
N GLY A 89 -0.85 3.58 26.62
CA GLY A 89 -0.40 4.15 25.35
C GLY A 89 1.09 3.90 25.12
N LEU A 90 1.93 4.06 26.14
CA LEU A 90 3.36 3.77 26.06
C LEU A 90 3.64 2.30 25.72
N VAL A 91 2.95 1.37 26.41
CA VAL A 91 3.09 -0.08 26.12
C VAL A 91 2.75 -0.39 24.66
N ARG A 92 1.66 0.18 24.13
CA ARG A 92 1.23 -0.03 22.75
C ARG A 92 2.20 0.54 21.74
N GLN A 93 2.74 1.74 22.01
CA GLN A 93 3.76 2.32 21.16
C GLN A 93 5.01 1.43 21.10
N ILE A 94 5.50 0.94 22.25
CA ILE A 94 6.67 0.06 22.28
C ILE A 94 6.43 -1.19 21.44
N VAL A 95 5.27 -1.83 21.62
CA VAL A 95 4.87 -3.01 20.82
C VAL A 95 4.80 -2.68 19.33
N TYR A 96 4.20 -1.54 18.97
CA TYR A 96 4.10 -1.10 17.58
C TYR A 96 5.47 -0.82 16.95
N THR A 97 6.37 -0.16 17.67
CA THR A 97 7.74 0.11 17.24
C THR A 97 8.55 -1.18 17.07
N ILE A 98 8.42 -2.14 18.00
CA ILE A 98 9.06 -3.46 17.86
C ILE A 98 8.51 -4.20 16.64
N TYR A 99 7.19 -4.19 16.44
CA TYR A 99 6.56 -4.80 15.26
C TYR A 99 7.10 -4.19 13.96
N LYS A 100 7.10 -2.87 13.84
CA LYS A 100 7.59 -2.18 12.64
C LYS A 100 9.09 -2.37 12.45
N GLY A 101 9.89 -2.37 13.51
CA GLY A 101 11.33 -2.66 13.44
C GLY A 101 11.67 -4.10 13.07
N ALA A 102 10.72 -5.04 13.21
CA ALA A 102 10.87 -6.43 12.80
C ALA A 102 10.39 -6.68 11.36
N GLN A 103 9.76 -5.70 10.69
CA GLN A 103 9.38 -5.83 9.29
C GLN A 103 10.61 -5.70 8.37
N LYS A 104 10.54 -6.33 7.21
CA LYS A 104 11.55 -6.15 6.16
C LYS A 104 11.51 -4.72 5.66
N THR A 105 12.67 -4.10 5.61
CA THR A 105 12.84 -2.82 4.92
C THR A 105 12.83 -3.04 3.42
N ALA A 106 12.10 -2.19 2.69
CA ALA A 106 12.10 -2.21 1.24
C ALA A 106 13.52 -2.08 0.67
N GLN A 107 13.85 -2.94 -0.29
CA GLN A 107 15.13 -2.89 -1.02
C GLN A 107 15.19 -1.71 -1.99
N GLU A 108 16.40 -1.36 -2.42
CA GLU A 108 16.63 -0.23 -3.32
C GLU A 108 15.97 -0.39 -4.70
N ASP A 109 15.72 -1.61 -5.15
CA ASP A 109 15.16 -1.88 -6.47
C ASP A 109 13.65 -2.19 -6.46
N GLU A 110 12.98 -2.10 -5.31
CA GLU A 110 11.56 -2.46 -5.17
C GLU A 110 10.62 -1.36 -4.70
N VAL A 111 9.34 -1.63 -4.94
CA VAL A 111 8.23 -1.09 -4.14
C VAL A 111 7.68 -2.25 -3.30
N TYR A 112 7.81 -2.14 -1.99
CA TYR A 112 7.22 -3.08 -1.04
C TYR A 112 5.77 -2.70 -0.77
N VAL A 113 4.84 -3.66 -0.87
CA VAL A 113 3.42 -3.47 -0.60
C VAL A 113 3.12 -4.00 0.81
N ASP A 114 3.06 -3.09 1.80
CA ASP A 114 2.86 -3.47 3.22
C ASP A 114 1.41 -3.93 3.47
N LEU A 115 0.43 -3.18 2.96
CA LEU A 115 -0.99 -3.49 3.06
C LEU A 115 -1.63 -3.45 1.69
N ALA A 116 -2.53 -4.39 1.41
CA ALA A 116 -3.39 -4.34 0.23
C ALA A 116 -4.77 -4.89 0.60
N ALA A 117 -5.83 -4.16 0.26
CA ALA A 117 -7.18 -4.53 0.61
C ALA A 117 -8.20 -4.01 -0.41
N VAL A 118 -9.21 -4.85 -0.66
CA VAL A 118 -10.44 -4.47 -1.36
C VAL A 118 -11.55 -4.44 -0.32
N SER A 119 -12.34 -3.37 -0.35
CA SER A 119 -13.54 -3.23 0.49
C SER A 119 -14.43 -4.46 0.33
N PRO A 120 -14.96 -5.06 1.43
CA PRO A 120 -15.77 -6.28 1.39
C PRO A 120 -16.91 -6.24 0.38
N ALA A 121 -17.57 -5.09 0.22
CA ALA A 121 -18.68 -4.91 -0.73
C ALA A 121 -18.27 -5.02 -2.20
N PHE A 122 -16.97 -4.90 -2.50
CA PHE A 122 -16.41 -4.87 -3.86
C PHE A 122 -15.44 -6.03 -4.14
N ARG A 123 -15.39 -7.03 -3.27
CA ARG A 123 -14.54 -8.22 -3.48
C ARG A 123 -15.06 -9.07 -4.64
N SER A 124 -14.15 -9.85 -5.24
CA SER A 124 -14.44 -10.76 -6.35
C SER A 124 -14.95 -10.08 -7.63
N GLN A 125 -14.77 -8.76 -7.77
CA GLN A 125 -15.17 -7.97 -8.95
C GLN A 125 -13.95 -7.49 -9.78
N GLY A 126 -12.77 -8.09 -9.58
CA GLY A 126 -11.56 -7.74 -10.32
C GLY A 126 -10.74 -6.56 -9.78
N TYR A 127 -11.26 -5.78 -8.81
CA TYR A 127 -10.53 -4.64 -8.22
C TYR A 127 -9.18 -5.00 -7.60
N GLY A 128 -9.00 -6.22 -7.11
CA GLY A 128 -7.69 -6.69 -6.64
C GLY A 128 -6.66 -6.72 -7.75
N GLY A 129 -7.02 -7.25 -8.93
CA GLY A 129 -6.12 -7.27 -10.10
C GLY A 129 -5.80 -5.87 -10.58
N GLN A 130 -6.82 -5.03 -10.75
CA GLN A 130 -6.66 -3.62 -11.17
C GLN A 130 -5.77 -2.83 -10.19
N LEU A 131 -5.86 -3.12 -8.89
CA LEU A 131 -5.03 -2.43 -7.88
C LEU A 131 -3.56 -2.78 -8.11
N PHE A 132 -3.25 -4.04 -8.40
CA PHE A 132 -1.88 -4.49 -8.67
C PHE A 132 -1.35 -4.02 -10.02
N GLU A 133 -2.18 -3.93 -11.05
CA GLU A 133 -1.80 -3.29 -12.31
C GLU A 133 -1.40 -1.81 -12.08
N LYS A 134 -2.17 -1.08 -11.27
CA LYS A 134 -1.83 0.30 -10.89
C LYS A 134 -0.53 0.37 -10.07
N LEU A 135 -0.29 -0.59 -9.18
CA LEU A 135 0.96 -0.69 -8.43
C LEU A 135 2.16 -0.98 -9.33
N GLU A 136 2.00 -1.77 -10.39
CA GLU A 136 3.06 -2.03 -11.38
C GLU A 136 3.43 -0.75 -12.14
N THR A 137 2.44 0.03 -12.58
CA THR A 137 2.68 1.35 -13.19
C THR A 137 3.41 2.28 -12.21
N LEU A 138 2.96 2.35 -10.96
CA LEU A 138 3.62 3.14 -9.91
C LEU A 138 5.06 2.68 -9.67
N CYS A 139 5.32 1.38 -9.69
CA CYS A 139 6.67 0.82 -9.58
C CYS A 139 7.58 1.30 -10.71
N GLN A 140 7.08 1.34 -11.94
CA GLN A 140 7.81 1.86 -13.10
C GLN A 140 8.08 3.36 -12.97
N GLU A 141 7.08 4.15 -12.55
CA GLU A 141 7.21 5.59 -12.33
C GLU A 141 8.26 5.91 -11.27
N LYS A 142 8.32 5.10 -10.20
CA LYS A 142 9.37 5.18 -9.17
C LYS A 142 10.71 4.59 -9.60
N GLN A 143 10.84 4.17 -10.87
CA GLN A 143 12.05 3.58 -11.46
C GLN A 143 12.55 2.33 -10.71
N LYS A 144 11.62 1.57 -10.13
CA LYS A 144 11.87 0.28 -9.48
C LYS A 144 11.60 -0.86 -10.44
N ASN A 145 12.20 -2.02 -10.20
CA ASN A 145 12.17 -3.16 -11.12
C ASN A 145 11.29 -4.33 -10.62
N LYS A 146 10.78 -4.24 -9.39
CA LYS A 146 9.96 -5.30 -8.79
C LYS A 146 8.97 -4.76 -7.75
N LEU A 147 7.85 -5.46 -7.64
CA LEU A 147 6.96 -5.40 -6.49
C LEU A 147 7.32 -6.54 -5.54
N SER A 148 7.24 -6.28 -4.23
CA SER A 148 7.35 -7.31 -3.20
C SER A 148 6.27 -7.16 -2.15
N LEU A 149 5.93 -8.27 -1.48
CA LEU A 149 4.97 -8.30 -0.38
C LEU A 149 5.17 -9.56 0.47
N ASP A 150 4.62 -9.51 1.69
CA ASP A 150 4.55 -10.68 2.58
C ASP A 150 3.10 -11.17 2.74
N VAL A 151 2.92 -12.49 2.71
CA VAL A 151 1.64 -13.16 2.93
C VAL A 151 1.75 -14.09 4.12
N VAL A 152 0.88 -13.92 5.11
CA VAL A 152 0.82 -14.83 6.26
C VAL A 152 0.46 -16.24 5.79
N ASP A 153 1.07 -17.25 6.41
CA ASP A 153 0.94 -18.65 5.95
C ASP A 153 -0.47 -19.24 6.02
N SER A 154 -1.33 -18.70 6.88
CA SER A 154 -2.74 -19.05 6.93
C SER A 154 -3.59 -18.44 5.81
N ASN A 155 -3.09 -17.43 5.08
CA ASN A 155 -3.83 -16.75 4.03
C ASN A 155 -3.54 -17.34 2.64
N GLN A 156 -3.91 -18.60 2.47
CA GLN A 156 -3.72 -19.33 1.20
C GLN A 156 -4.48 -18.69 0.04
N ALA A 157 -5.65 -18.10 0.29
CA ALA A 157 -6.42 -17.40 -0.73
C ALA A 157 -5.68 -16.20 -1.33
N ALA A 158 -5.01 -15.39 -0.50
CA ALA A 158 -4.19 -14.29 -0.98
C ALA A 158 -2.94 -14.80 -1.72
N LYS A 159 -2.25 -15.82 -1.19
CA LYS A 159 -1.10 -16.44 -1.86
C LYS A 159 -1.46 -16.90 -3.28
N SER A 160 -2.54 -17.66 -3.44
CA SER A 160 -3.03 -18.10 -4.76
C SER A 160 -3.47 -16.94 -5.65
N PHE A 161 -4.03 -15.87 -5.08
CA PHE A 161 -4.31 -14.66 -5.85
C PHE A 161 -3.03 -14.03 -6.41
N TYR A 162 -2.00 -13.87 -5.58
CA TYR A 162 -0.71 -13.29 -5.99
C TYR A 162 0.00 -14.15 -7.04
N GLU A 163 0.02 -15.47 -6.86
CA GLU A 163 0.58 -16.41 -7.84
C GLU A 163 -0.09 -16.25 -9.22
N ARG A 164 -1.42 -16.18 -9.25
CA ARG A 164 -2.18 -16.00 -10.49
C ARG A 164 -1.89 -14.67 -11.19
N ILE A 165 -1.60 -13.60 -10.45
CA ILE A 165 -1.24 -12.30 -11.04
C ILE A 165 0.27 -12.16 -11.28
N GLY A 166 1.04 -13.25 -11.17
CA GLY A 166 2.45 -13.32 -11.60
C GLY A 166 3.47 -13.01 -10.51
N PHE A 167 3.10 -13.08 -9.23
CA PHE A 167 4.08 -13.10 -8.14
C PHE A 167 4.61 -14.51 -7.93
N GLU A 168 5.88 -14.59 -7.56
CA GLU A 168 6.59 -15.82 -7.23
C GLU A 168 7.03 -15.78 -5.76
N GLN A 169 6.90 -16.90 -5.05
CA GLN A 169 7.43 -17.04 -3.70
C GLN A 169 8.97 -17.14 -3.76
N VAL A 170 9.66 -16.24 -3.07
CA VAL A 170 11.13 -16.20 -2.99
C VAL A 170 11.67 -16.55 -1.61
N GLY A 171 10.80 -16.65 -0.60
CA GLY A 171 11.20 -16.97 0.76
C GLY A 171 10.03 -17.37 1.65
N TYR A 172 10.37 -17.98 2.79
CA TYR A 172 9.46 -18.24 3.89
C TYR A 172 10.21 -18.03 5.20
N GLU A 173 9.61 -17.27 6.11
CA GLU A 173 10.18 -17.00 7.42
C GLU A 173 9.17 -17.37 8.50
N GLN A 174 9.60 -18.24 9.43
CA GLN A 174 8.83 -18.50 10.64
C GLN A 174 8.95 -17.30 11.58
N MET A 175 7.84 -16.95 12.23
CA MET A 175 7.84 -15.87 13.20
C MET A 175 8.72 -16.24 14.40
N ASN A 176 9.52 -15.27 14.85
CA ASN A 176 10.40 -15.45 16.00
C ASN A 176 9.60 -15.92 17.22
N ILE A 177 10.18 -16.84 18.01
CA ILE A 177 9.56 -17.47 19.18
C ILE A 177 8.96 -16.42 20.15
N LEU A 178 9.59 -15.24 20.23
CA LEU A 178 9.15 -14.12 21.07
C LEU A 178 7.75 -13.63 20.69
N PHE A 179 7.40 -13.64 19.40
CA PHE A 179 6.12 -13.17 18.90
C PHE A 179 5.06 -14.29 18.77
N ARG A 180 5.46 -15.55 18.96
CA ARG A 180 4.64 -16.74 18.68
C ARG A 180 3.30 -16.76 19.41
N GLN A 181 3.23 -16.24 20.63
CA GLN A 181 1.97 -16.18 21.38
C GLN A 181 0.99 -15.15 20.81
N PHE A 182 1.49 -14.06 20.23
CA PHE A 182 0.68 -13.03 19.59
C PHE A 182 0.25 -13.46 18.19
N THR A 183 1.16 -14.04 17.40
CA THR A 183 0.87 -14.48 16.03
C THR A 183 -0.10 -15.67 16.01
N LYS A 184 -0.02 -16.58 17.00
CA LYS A 184 -1.04 -17.63 17.20
C LYS A 184 -2.45 -17.06 17.38
N LYS A 185 -2.61 -15.99 18.15
CA LYS A 185 -3.91 -15.32 18.33
C LYS A 185 -4.37 -14.60 17.07
N ALA A 186 -3.43 -14.10 16.26
CA ALA A 186 -3.70 -13.52 14.95
C ALA A 186 -3.83 -14.57 13.83
N GLY A 187 -3.67 -15.86 14.14
CA GLY A 187 -3.94 -16.98 13.23
C GLY A 187 -2.83 -17.31 12.23
N PHE A 188 -1.55 -17.00 12.48
CA PHE A 188 -0.45 -17.35 11.57
C PHE A 188 0.85 -17.73 12.30
N ALA A 189 1.70 -18.53 11.64
CA ALA A 189 2.97 -19.02 12.20
C ALA A 189 4.22 -18.49 11.47
N GLY A 190 4.05 -18.05 10.23
CA GLY A 190 5.11 -17.48 9.40
C GLY A 190 4.56 -16.64 8.26
N VAL A 191 5.46 -16.14 7.44
CA VAL A 191 5.16 -15.32 6.26
C VAL A 191 5.91 -15.84 5.04
N TYR A 192 5.22 -15.87 3.89
CA TYR A 192 5.81 -16.07 2.58
C TYR A 192 6.18 -14.71 2.00
N THR A 193 7.43 -14.54 1.59
CA THR A 193 7.83 -13.36 0.80
C THR A 193 7.62 -13.67 -0.67
N MET A 194 6.88 -12.79 -1.34
CA MET A 194 6.53 -12.92 -2.75
C MET A 194 7.00 -11.71 -3.53
N THR A 195 7.47 -11.93 -4.76
CA THR A 195 7.94 -10.84 -5.64
C THR A 195 7.40 -10.99 -7.05
N LYS A 196 7.22 -9.86 -7.73
CA LYS A 196 6.90 -9.82 -9.16
C LYS A 196 7.83 -8.83 -9.85
N LYS A 197 8.56 -9.30 -10.87
CA LYS A 197 9.38 -8.42 -11.72
C LYS A 197 8.48 -7.52 -12.54
N VAL A 198 8.78 -6.23 -12.54
CA VAL A 198 8.10 -5.20 -13.33
C VAL A 198 9.04 -4.76 -14.45
N LYS A 199 8.58 -4.88 -15.69
CA LYS A 199 9.38 -4.47 -16.85
C LYS A 199 9.64 -2.97 -16.76
N SER A 200 10.92 -2.58 -16.79
CA SER A 200 11.31 -1.17 -16.76
C SER A 200 10.85 -0.45 -18.03
N SER A 201 10.21 0.71 -17.86
CA SER A 201 9.66 1.56 -18.92
C SER A 201 10.71 2.30 -19.75
N ARG A 202 11.92 1.76 -19.93
CA ARG A 202 12.96 2.37 -20.80
C ARG A 202 12.50 2.56 -22.24
N ARG A 203 11.46 1.85 -22.71
CA ARG A 203 10.88 2.02 -24.05
C ARG A 203 9.87 3.17 -24.18
N LEU A 204 9.19 3.58 -23.11
CA LEU A 204 8.16 4.63 -23.20
C LEU A 204 8.78 6.03 -23.31
N ALA A 205 9.89 6.28 -22.62
CA ALA A 205 10.62 7.55 -22.72
C ALA A 205 11.21 7.79 -24.12
N ILE A 206 11.65 6.74 -24.81
CA ILE A 206 12.16 6.83 -26.18
C ILE A 206 11.01 7.12 -27.15
N ASN A 207 9.86 6.46 -27.02
CA ASN A 207 8.70 6.77 -27.87
C ASN A 207 8.17 8.19 -27.63
N TRP A 208 8.15 8.69 -26.39
CA TRP A 208 7.75 10.07 -26.10
C TRP A 208 8.74 11.11 -26.67
N LEU A 209 10.05 10.85 -26.61
CA LEU A 209 11.07 11.72 -27.21
C LEU A 209 11.08 11.67 -28.74
N VAL A 210 10.78 10.52 -29.34
CA VAL A 210 10.62 10.36 -30.79
C VAL A 210 9.34 11.06 -31.27
N ASP A 211 8.24 11.00 -30.50
CA ASP A 211 6.97 11.65 -30.84
C ASP A 211 7.05 13.18 -30.72
N LEU A 212 7.73 13.71 -29.68
CA LEU A 212 8.01 15.14 -29.53
C LEU A 212 8.94 15.71 -30.60
N SER A 213 9.85 14.89 -31.15
CA SER A 213 10.74 15.33 -32.24
C SER A 213 10.05 15.29 -33.61
N HIS A 214 9.06 14.42 -33.82
CA HIS A 214 8.22 14.43 -35.03
C HIS A 214 7.20 15.56 -35.03
N HIS A 215 6.67 15.94 -33.86
CA HIS A 215 5.73 17.07 -33.74
C HIS A 215 6.36 18.47 -33.84
N ARG A 216 7.69 18.61 -33.81
CA ARG A 216 8.39 19.89 -34.05
C ARG A 216 8.74 20.17 -35.51
N ALA A 217 8.50 19.23 -36.43
CA ALA A 217 8.89 19.38 -37.84
C ALA A 217 7.79 19.95 -38.77
N TYR A 218 6.55 20.14 -38.29
CA TYR A 218 5.46 20.74 -39.07
C TYR A 218 4.85 21.91 -38.31
N GLY A 219 5.41 23.10 -38.48
CA GLY A 219 4.96 24.28 -37.74
C GLY A 219 5.58 25.61 -38.16
N SER A 220 5.82 25.82 -39.46
CA SER A 220 5.97 27.16 -40.01
C SER A 220 5.62 27.13 -41.49
N VAL A 221 4.45 27.65 -41.87
CA VAL A 221 4.27 28.69 -42.90
C VAL A 221 2.83 29.20 -42.81
N HIS A 222 2.69 30.53 -42.81
CA HIS A 222 1.55 31.37 -43.27
C HIS A 222 1.02 32.33 -42.20
N GLY A 223 1.71 33.47 -42.09
CA GLY A 223 1.06 34.74 -41.78
C GLY A 223 0.27 35.21 -42.99
N GLY A 224 -0.98 35.59 -42.77
CA GLY A 224 -1.87 36.14 -43.78
C GLY A 224 -3.09 36.73 -43.11
N SER A 225 -3.05 38.04 -42.87
CA SER A 225 -4.13 38.90 -42.40
C SER A 225 -5.43 38.71 -43.19
N ILE A 226 -6.59 38.89 -42.56
CA ILE A 226 -7.73 39.69 -43.07
C ILE A 226 -8.73 39.97 -41.93
N SER A 227 -9.29 41.17 -42.04
CA SER A 227 -10.13 41.97 -41.15
C SER A 227 -11.57 41.46 -40.94
N CYS A 228 -12.18 42.00 -39.87
CA CYS A 228 -13.62 42.05 -39.55
C CYS A 228 -14.57 42.12 -40.76
N VAL A 229 -15.65 41.32 -40.71
CA VAL A 229 -17.07 41.76 -40.59
C VAL A 229 -17.82 40.69 -39.79
#